data_AF-A0A5J4P4K1-F1
#
_entry.id   AF-A0A5J4P4K1-F1
#
_cell.length_a   1.000
_cell.length_b   1.000
_cell.length_c   1.000
_cell.angle_alpha   90.00
_cell.angle_beta   90.00
_cell.angle_gamma   90.00
#
_symmetry.space_group_name_H-M   'P 1'
#
loop_
_entity.id
_entity.type
_entity.pdbx_description
1 polymer ?
#
loop_
_entity_poly.entity_id
_entity_poly.type
_entity_poly.pdbx_seq_one_letter_code
_entity_poly.pdbx_strand_id
1 'polypeptide(L)' 'MNMKHIIYTLLLMFSLSVYAKDFTVTSPNGQLQLTLHVDKKAGTTYELRHGNTLLLNTSTIGMRL' A
#
# COMPACT_ATOMS: atom_id res chain seq x y z
N MET A 1 -25.06 1.75 29.96
CA MET A 1 -24.34 1.94 28.67
C MET A 1 -25.34 1.79 27.55
N ASN A 2 -25.51 2.82 26.71
CA ASN A 2 -26.63 2.89 25.76
C ASN A 2 -26.33 2.04 24.52
N MET A 3 -27.27 1.22 24.03
CA MET A 3 -27.03 0.25 22.93
C MET A 3 -26.45 0.91 21.66
N LYS A 4 -26.83 2.17 21.42
CA LYS A 4 -26.28 3.00 20.34
C LYS A 4 -24.76 3.20 20.48
N HIS A 5 -24.27 3.42 21.70
CA HIS A 5 -22.83 3.63 21.94
C HIS A 5 -21.99 2.38 21.64
N ILE A 6 -22.53 1.19 21.90
CA ILE A 6 -21.87 -0.09 21.63
C ILE A 6 -21.67 -0.30 20.13
N ILE A 7 -22.68 0.06 19.34
CA ILE A 7 -22.62 -0.04 17.87
C ILE A 7 -21.58 0.93 17.31
N TYR A 8 -21.53 2.17 17.83
CA TYR A 8 -20.54 3.16 17.40
C TYR A 8 -19.11 2.75 17.75
N THR A 9 -18.87 2.20 18.95
CA THR A 9 -17.53 1.71 19.33
C THR A 9 -17.12 0.47 18.54
N LEU A 10 -18.05 -0.44 18.26
CA LEU A 10 -17.76 -1.63 17.43
C LEU A 10 -17.41 -1.23 15.98
N LEU A 11 -18.16 -0.31 15.38
CA LEU A 11 -17.90 0.20 14.03
C LEU A 11 -16.54 0.90 13.92
N LEU A 12 -16.14 1.64 14.95
CA LEU A 12 -14.83 2.32 15.00
C LEU A 12 -13.67 1.30 14.96
N MET A 13 -13.77 0.20 15.69
CA MET A 13 -12.73 -0.85 15.73
C MET A 13 -12.55 -1.55 14.37
N PHE A 14 -13.61 -1.73 13.58
CA PHE A 14 -13.52 -2.35 12.26
C PHE A 14 -12.83 -1.48 11.19
N SER A 15 -12.78 -0.16 11.37
CA SER A 15 -12.13 0.76 10.42
C SER A 15 -10.59 0.72 10.46
N LEU A 16 -9.98 0.15 11.51
CA LEU A 16 -8.54 0.22 11.75
C LEU A 16 -7.71 -0.87 11.03
N SER A 17 -8.31 -1.65 10.13
CA SER A 17 -7.70 -2.90 9.64
C SER A 17 -7.34 -2.92 8.15
N VAL A 18 -6.62 -1.91 7.64
CA VAL A 18 -5.89 -2.04 6.37
C VAL A 18 -4.56 -1.30 6.45
N TYR A 19 -3.49 -2.02 6.81
CA TYR A 19 -2.13 -1.53 6.65
C TYR A 19 -1.69 -1.79 5.20
N ALA A 20 -1.81 -0.78 4.34
CA ALA A 20 -0.99 -0.70 3.14
C ALA A 20 0.44 -0.38 3.59
N LYS A 21 1.41 -1.15 3.10
CA LYS A 21 2.83 -0.92 3.43
C LYS A 21 3.61 -0.66 2.16
N ASP A 22 4.28 0.49 2.15
CA ASP A 22 5.16 0.87 1.08
C ASP A 22 6.61 0.54 1.43
N PHE A 23 7.34 0.03 0.44
CA PHE A 23 8.76 -0.25 0.52
C PHE A 23 9.45 0.44 -0.63
N THR A 24 10.27 1.43 -0.31
CA THR A 24 11.00 2.20 -1.31
C THR A 24 12.48 1.84 -1.26
N VAL A 25 13.06 1.57 -2.43
CA VAL A 25 14.51 1.45 -2.60
C VAL A 25 14.96 2.42 -3.67
N THR A 26 16.05 3.13 -3.38
CA THR A 26 16.66 4.09 -4.29
C THR A 26 18.00 3.53 -4.77
N SER A 27 18.29 3.65 -6.06
CA SER A 27 19.57 3.24 -6.64
C SER A 27 20.74 4.06 -6.07
N PRO A 28 21.99 3.55 -6.11
CA PRO A 28 23.16 4.24 -5.51
C PRO A 28 23.39 5.67 -6.01
N ASN A 29 23.07 5.97 -7.27
CA ASN A 29 23.20 7.31 -7.85
C ASN A 29 21.99 8.23 -7.56
N GLY A 30 21.03 7.77 -6.77
CA GLY A 30 19.82 8.51 -6.40
C GLY A 30 18.78 8.67 -7.52
N GLN A 31 19.06 8.19 -8.74
CA GLN A 31 18.23 8.54 -9.88
C GLN A 31 17.02 7.63 -10.06
N LEU A 32 17.14 6.34 -9.76
CA LEU A 32 16.05 5.38 -9.85
C LEU A 32 15.44 5.12 -8.48
N GLN A 33 14.12 5.10 -8.42
CA GLN A 33 13.35 4.76 -7.23
C GLN A 33 12.31 3.71 -7.57
N LEU A 34 12.40 2.56 -6.92
CA LEU A 34 11.40 1.49 -6.99
C LEU A 34 10.58 1.54 -5.70
N THR A 35 9.27 1.63 -5.83
CA THR A 35 8.34 1.55 -4.70
C THR A 35 7.48 0.32 -4.85
N LEU A 36 7.50 -0.57 -3.85
CA LEU A 36 6.55 -1.67 -3.71
C LEU A 36 5.41 -1.21 -2.81
N HIS A 37 4.18 -1.35 -3.28
CA HIS A 37 2.97 -1.15 -2.48
C HIS A 37 2.38 -2.53 -2.15
N VAL A 38 2.35 -2.88 -0.87
CA VAL A 38 1.75 -4.13 -0.39
C VAL A 38 0.40 -3.80 0.24
N ASP A 39 -0.67 -4.15 -0.45
CA ASP A 39 -2.04 -3.95 0.02
C ASP A 39 -2.79 -5.29 0.09
N LYS A 40 -3.55 -5.49 1.16
CA LYS A 40 -4.28 -6.74 1.40
C LYS A 40 -5.41 -6.98 0.38
N LYS A 41 -5.96 -5.93 -0.21
CA LYS A 41 -7.08 -5.99 -1.18
C LYS A 41 -6.58 -5.91 -2.63
N ALA A 42 -5.61 -5.06 -2.92
CA ALA A 42 -5.06 -4.85 -4.26
C ALA A 42 -3.88 -5.78 -4.59
N GLY A 43 -3.37 -6.52 -3.61
CA GLY A 43 -2.18 -7.35 -3.76
C GLY A 43 -0.89 -6.53 -3.72
N THR A 44 0.19 -7.14 -4.21
CA THR A 44 1.48 -6.45 -4.32
C THR A 44 1.56 -5.76 -5.67
N THR A 45 1.82 -4.45 -5.66
CA THR A 45 2.09 -3.67 -6.87
C THR A 45 3.43 -2.96 -6.75
N TYR A 46 4.00 -2.52 -7.87
CA TYR A 46 5.24 -1.75 -7.89
C TYR A 46 5.18 -0.62 -8.90
N GLU A 47 5.93 0.45 -8.63
CA GLU A 47 6.19 1.55 -9.58
C GLU A 47 7.70 1.84 -9.65
N LEU A 48 8.16 2.32 -10.81
CA LEU A 48 9.54 2.73 -11.01
C LEU A 48 9.60 4.17 -11.52
N ARG A 49 10.37 5.01 -10.83
CA ARG A 49 10.59 6.41 -11.20
C ARG A 49 12.06 6.68 -11.48
N HIS A 50 12.31 7.62 -12.40
CA HIS A 50 13.62 8.24 -12.61
C HIS A 50 13.51 9.74 -12.31
N GLY A 51 14.03 10.17 -11.16
CA GLY A 51 13.71 11.48 -10.59
C GLY A 51 12.19 11.65 -10.44
N ASN A 52 11.61 12.63 -11.12
CA ASN A 52 10.16 12.87 -11.11
C ASN A 52 9.38 12.09 -12.19
N THR A 53 10.10 11.51 -13.17
CA THR A 53 9.50 10.81 -14.30
C THR A 53 9.08 9.40 -13.90
N LEU A 54 7.81 9.06 -14.15
CA LEU A 54 7.31 7.70 -13.99
C LEU A 54 7.78 6.87 -15.19
N LEU A 55 8.65 5.88 -14.97
CA LEU A 55 9.15 4.99 -16.02
C LEU A 55 8.27 3.76 -16.18
N LEU A 56 7.84 3.17 -15.07
CA LEU A 56 6.88 2.07 -15.05
C LEU A 56 5.70 2.47 -14.18
N ASN A 57 4.52 2.52 -14.80
CA ASN A 57 3.26 2.69 -14.10
C ASN A 57 3.06 1.56 -13.09
N THR A 58 2.24 1.85 -12.07
CA THR A 58 1.87 0.87 -11.04
C THR A 58 1.41 -0.43 -11.68
N SER A 59 2.14 -1.50 -11.41
CA SER A 59 1.96 -2.81 -12.02
C SER A 59 1.88 -3.89 -10.95
N THR A 60 0.98 -4.85 -11.10
CA THR A 60 0.82 -5.97 -10.15
C THR A 60 1.95 -6.98 -10.31
N ILE A 61 2.48 -7.46 -9.19
CA ILE A 61 3.40 -8.61 -9.15
C ILE A 61 2.79 -9.72 -8.29
N GLY A 62 2.79 -10.93 -8.81
CA GLY A 62 2.22 -12.09 -8.14
C GLY A 62 2.45 -13.36 -8.94
N MET A 63 2.27 -14.50 -8.29
CA MET A 63 2.35 -15.81 -8.93
C MET A 63 1.03 -16.54 -8.74
N ARG A 64 0.60 -17.28 -9.78
CA ARG A 64 -0.48 -18.25 -9.67
C ARG A 64 0.15 -19.61 -9.45
N LEU A 65 -0.17 -20.23 -8.31
CA LEU A 65 0.24 -21.59 -7.96
C LEU A 65 -0.67 -22.62 -8.62
#